data_AF-A0A6G7A3A5-F1
#
_entry.id   AF-A0A6G7A3A5-F1
#
_cell.length_a   1.000
_cell.length_b   1.000
_cell.length_c   1.000
_cell.angle_alpha   90.00
_cell.angle_beta   90.00
_cell.angle_gamma   90.00
#
_symmetry.space_group_name_H-M   'P 1'
#
loop_
_entity.id
_entity.type
_entity.pdbx_description
1 polymer ?
#
loop_
_entity_poly.entity_id
_entity_poly.type
_entity_poly.pdbx_seq_one_letter_code
_entity_poly.pdbx_strand_id
1 'polypeptide(L)'
;MWLLGALSAVVWTVVGSVGYWSRIGWLPVDAAGWAQAFGAIVAIVVAIAIPYFQQESLRKQKEETELKARLDGINATYALMIHVSDIYTRLKLALRVLSFANNPLDWKAVAHDLKQSAAMLREIPVTAISNEMVHFLVGLREVSNYGEFLSGLMDYPNPSLVFSLEIIDKVDANVSLVGRWVEELELLENSITRLNRSCGLH
;
A
#
# COMPACT_ATOMS: atom_id res chain seq x y z
N MET A 1 19.69 15.16 -19.72
CA MET A 1 19.28 15.94 -20.91
C MET A 1 20.43 16.75 -21.52
N TRP A 2 21.18 17.53 -20.73
CA TRP A 2 22.31 18.34 -21.23
C TRP A 2 23.39 17.56 -22.00
N LEU A 3 23.69 16.34 -21.58
CA LEU A 3 24.71 15.48 -22.21
C LEU A 3 24.29 14.97 -23.61
N LEU A 4 23.00 14.70 -23.80
CA LEU A 4 22.43 14.33 -25.12
C LEU A 4 22.42 15.53 -26.07
N GLY A 5 22.12 16.73 -25.56
CA GLY A 5 22.20 17.97 -26.34
C GLY A 5 23.63 18.27 -26.81
N ALA A 6 24.62 18.10 -25.93
CA ALA A 6 26.03 18.28 -26.26
C ALA A 6 26.50 17.26 -27.31
N LEU A 7 26.15 15.97 -27.15
CA LEU A 7 26.49 14.94 -28.14
C LEU A 7 25.83 15.18 -29.50
N SER A 8 24.57 15.61 -29.53
CA SER A 8 23.87 15.95 -30.77
C SER A 8 24.53 17.13 -31.49
N ALA A 9 24.97 18.15 -30.75
CA ALA A 9 25.66 19.31 -31.32
C ALA A 9 27.01 18.91 -31.92
N VAL A 10 27.77 18.03 -31.25
CA VAL A 10 29.06 17.51 -31.74
C VAL A 10 28.88 16.65 -33.00
N VAL A 11 27.86 15.79 -33.05
CA VAL A 11 27.58 15.00 -34.26
C VAL A 11 27.22 15.90 -35.44
N TRP A 12 26.42 16.94 -35.21
CA TRP A 12 26.05 17.89 -36.26
C TRP A 12 27.21 18.74 -36.76
N THR A 13 28.13 19.16 -35.88
CA THR A 13 29.33 19.88 -36.32
C THR A 13 30.26 19.00 -37.12
N VAL A 14 30.39 17.70 -36.78
CA VAL A 14 31.19 16.76 -37.58
C VAL A 14 30.56 16.54 -38.96
N VAL A 15 29.25 16.28 -39.02
CA VAL A 15 28.53 16.10 -40.30
C VAL A 15 28.57 17.36 -41.17
N GLY A 16 28.31 18.53 -40.58
CA GLY A 16 28.39 19.82 -41.26
C GLY A 16 29.79 20.13 -41.79
N SER A 17 30.83 19.78 -41.02
CA SER A 17 32.22 19.93 -41.44
C SER A 17 32.52 19.04 -42.66
N VAL A 18 32.17 17.76 -42.61
CA VAL A 18 32.36 16.83 -43.76
C VAL A 18 31.64 17.33 -45.01
N GLY A 19 30.42 17.84 -44.87
CA GLY A 19 29.67 18.45 -45.97
C GLY A 19 30.38 19.66 -46.59
N TYR A 20 30.91 20.55 -45.75
CA TYR A 20 31.69 21.72 -46.18
C TYR A 20 32.96 21.34 -46.94
N TRP A 21 33.73 20.38 -46.43
CA TRP A 21 34.97 19.93 -47.08
C TRP A 21 34.74 19.13 -48.37
N SER A 22 33.62 18.40 -48.49
CA SER A 22 33.24 17.74 -49.76
C SER A 22 32.91 18.76 -50.86
N ARG A 23 32.27 19.89 -50.52
CA ARG A 23 31.98 20.96 -51.49
C ARG A 23 33.22 21.67 -52.01
N ILE A 24 34.29 21.72 -51.22
CA ILE A 24 35.58 22.30 -51.60
C ILE A 24 36.40 21.33 -52.48
N GLY A 25 35.90 20.12 -52.72
CA GLY A 25 36.56 19.12 -53.57
C GLY A 25 37.73 18.40 -52.89
N TRP A 26 37.88 18.57 -51.57
CA TRP A 26 38.94 17.95 -50.77
C TRP A 26 38.63 16.49 -50.40
N LEU A 27 37.36 16.08 -50.46
CA LEU A 27 36.88 14.72 -50.19
C LEU A 27 36.03 14.21 -51.36
N PRO A 28 36.09 12.91 -51.70
CA PRO A 28 35.27 12.32 -52.76
C PRO A 28 33.79 12.49 -52.45
N VAL A 29 33.00 12.75 -53.49
CA VAL A 29 31.56 13.10 -53.40
C VAL A 29 30.73 12.02 -52.66
N ASP A 30 31.22 10.77 -52.68
CA ASP A 30 30.61 9.64 -51.98
C ASP A 30 30.67 9.76 -50.44
N ALA A 31 31.60 10.54 -49.88
CA ALA A 31 31.77 10.68 -48.43
C ALA A 31 30.54 11.28 -47.73
N ALA A 32 29.80 12.17 -48.41
CA ALA A 32 28.56 12.75 -47.87
C ALA A 32 27.45 11.71 -47.77
N GLY A 33 27.33 10.80 -48.75
CA GLY A 33 26.36 9.70 -48.74
C GLY A 33 26.66 8.69 -47.63
N TRP A 34 27.93 8.37 -47.40
CA TRP A 34 28.35 7.50 -46.29
C TRP A 34 28.06 8.13 -44.93
N ALA A 35 28.35 9.42 -44.73
CA ALA A 35 28.06 10.12 -43.47
C ALA A 35 26.55 10.11 -43.14
N GLN A 36 25.70 10.31 -44.16
CA GLN A 36 24.25 10.28 -44.00
C GLN A 36 23.74 8.86 -43.69
N ALA A 37 24.29 7.83 -44.35
CA ALA A 37 23.95 6.43 -44.09
C ALA A 37 24.32 6.02 -42.65
N PHE A 38 25.51 6.39 -42.16
CA PHE A 38 25.91 6.13 -40.77
C PHE A 38 25.03 6.88 -39.77
N GLY A 39 24.70 8.14 -40.04
CA GLY A 39 23.78 8.91 -39.19
C GLY A 39 22.40 8.27 -39.07
N ALA A 40 21.85 7.77 -40.18
CA ALA A 40 20.56 7.08 -40.19
C ALA A 40 20.60 5.78 -39.39
N ILE A 41 21.65 4.97 -39.52
CA ILE A 41 21.81 3.72 -38.76
C ILE A 41 21.89 4.00 -37.25
N VAL A 42 22.71 4.98 -36.84
CA VAL A 42 22.85 5.36 -35.42
C VAL A 42 21.51 5.88 -34.87
N ALA A 43 20.78 6.70 -35.64
CA ALA A 43 19.47 7.19 -35.24
C ALA A 43 18.47 6.05 -35.00
N ILE A 44 18.45 5.04 -35.86
CA ILE A 44 17.59 3.85 -35.69
C ILE A 44 17.99 3.07 -34.42
N VAL A 45 19.29 2.84 -34.20
CA VAL A 45 19.78 2.13 -33.00
C VAL A 45 19.40 2.88 -31.73
N VAL A 46 19.58 4.20 -31.69
CA VAL A 46 19.21 5.05 -30.54
C VAL A 46 17.70 5.07 -30.33
N ALA A 47 16.91 5.14 -31.41
CA ALA A 47 15.45 5.12 -31.35
C ALA A 47 14.89 3.82 -30.77
N ILE A 48 15.59 2.69 -30.89
CA ILE A 48 15.20 1.41 -30.29
C ILE A 48 15.78 1.26 -28.88
N ALA A 49 17.03 1.66 -28.66
CA ALA A 49 17.70 1.48 -27.37
C ALA A 49 17.06 2.32 -26.26
N ILE A 50 16.74 3.59 -26.51
CA ILE A 50 16.14 4.49 -25.50
C ILE A 50 14.81 3.93 -24.92
N PRO A 51 13.79 3.59 -25.73
CA PRO A 51 12.54 3.09 -25.20
C PRO A 51 12.71 1.74 -24.49
N TYR A 52 13.63 0.88 -24.94
CA TYR A 52 13.93 -0.38 -24.25
C TYR A 52 14.44 -0.14 -22.82
N PHE A 53 15.42 0.75 -22.66
CA PHE A 53 15.94 1.09 -21.32
C PHE A 53 14.92 1.83 -20.45
N GLN A 54 14.08 2.67 -21.05
CA GLN A 54 12.99 3.35 -20.35
C GLN A 54 11.88 2.38 -19.92
N GLN A 55 11.56 1.38 -20.74
CA GLN A 55 10.53 0.39 -20.42
C GLN A 55 10.96 -0.50 -19.25
N GLU A 56 12.24 -0.87 -19.18
CA GLU A 56 12.77 -1.63 -18.06
C GLU A 56 12.71 -0.84 -16.74
N SER A 57 13.09 0.45 -16.77
CA SER A 57 13.03 1.29 -15.56
C SER A 57 11.59 1.57 -15.12
N LEU A 58 10.67 1.78 -16.06
CA LEU A 58 9.24 1.93 -15.77
C LEU A 58 8.64 0.65 -15.18
N ARG A 59 9.04 -0.52 -15.67
CA ARG A 59 8.60 -1.80 -15.11
C ARG A 59 9.05 -1.94 -13.65
N LYS A 60 10.33 -1.71 -13.37
CA LYS A 60 10.88 -1.78 -12.00
C LYS A 60 10.20 -0.77 -11.06
N GLN A 61 9.98 0.47 -11.52
CA GLN A 61 9.27 1.47 -10.73
C GLN A 61 7.82 1.06 -10.42
N LYS A 62 7.13 0.46 -11.40
CA LYS A 62 5.76 -0.02 -11.21
C LYS A 62 5.71 -1.16 -10.19
N GLU A 63 6.62 -2.13 -10.29
CA GLU A 63 6.74 -3.24 -9.34
C GLU A 63 7.03 -2.74 -7.92
N GLU A 64 7.96 -1.80 -7.76
CA GLU A 64 8.26 -1.18 -6.46
C GLU A 64 7.07 -0.41 -5.89
N THR A 65 6.33 0.30 -6.73
CA THR A 65 5.15 1.07 -6.31
C THR A 65 4.02 0.15 -5.89
N GLU A 66 3.78 -0.93 -6.64
CA GLU A 66 2.80 -1.96 -6.27
C GLU A 66 3.16 -2.64 -4.95
N LEU A 67 4.44 -2.96 -4.74
CA LEU A 67 4.91 -3.56 -3.49
C LEU A 67 4.73 -2.62 -2.30
N LYS A 68 5.11 -1.34 -2.44
CA LYS A 68 4.91 -0.34 -1.38
C LYS A 68 3.43 -0.19 -1.03
N ALA A 69 2.56 -0.09 -2.04
CA ALA A 69 1.12 0.00 -1.82
C ALA A 69 0.56 -1.22 -1.09
N ARG A 70 1.08 -2.43 -1.36
CA ARG A 70 0.69 -3.64 -0.62
C ARG A 70 1.14 -3.60 0.84
N LEU A 71 2.39 -3.21 1.11
CA LEU A 71 2.92 -3.08 2.47
C LEU A 71 2.20 -2.00 3.27
N ASP A 72 1.91 -0.85 2.65
CA ASP A 72 1.13 0.21 3.26
C ASP A 72 -0.29 -0.27 3.62
N GLY A 73 -0.90 -1.08 2.75
CA GLY A 73 -2.20 -1.72 3.02
C GLY A 73 -2.18 -2.68 4.20
N ILE A 74 -1.11 -3.49 4.33
CA ILE A 74 -0.90 -4.39 5.47
C ILE A 74 -0.73 -3.60 6.75
N ASN A 75 0.15 -2.60 6.75
CA ASN A 75 0.42 -1.78 7.93
C ASN A 75 -0.82 -0.99 8.39
N ALA A 76 -1.60 -0.44 7.45
CA ALA A 76 -2.86 0.21 7.77
C ALA A 76 -3.87 -0.76 8.39
N THR A 77 -3.99 -1.97 7.84
CA THR A 77 -4.89 -3.01 8.36
C THR A 77 -4.45 -3.47 9.75
N TYR A 78 -3.14 -3.64 9.97
CA TYR A 78 -2.56 -3.99 11.26
C TYR A 78 -2.87 -2.94 12.34
N ALA A 79 -2.69 -1.65 12.02
CA ALA A 79 -3.03 -0.56 12.93
C ALA A 79 -4.52 -0.56 13.30
N LEU A 80 -5.42 -0.83 12.34
CA LEU A 80 -6.86 -0.96 12.60
C LEU A 80 -7.17 -2.16 13.50
N MET A 81 -6.56 -3.31 13.27
CA MET A 81 -6.75 -4.51 14.10
C MET A 81 -6.31 -4.27 15.55
N ILE A 82 -5.13 -3.69 15.75
CA ILE A 82 -4.65 -3.34 17.09
C ILE A 82 -5.62 -2.41 17.78
N HIS A 83 -6.08 -1.36 17.09
CA HIS A 83 -7.00 -0.39 17.67
C HIS A 83 -8.33 -1.04 18.09
N VAL A 84 -8.92 -1.86 17.23
CA VAL A 84 -10.16 -2.59 17.55
C VAL A 84 -9.94 -3.58 18.70
N SER A 85 -8.82 -4.30 18.71
CA SER A 85 -8.46 -5.23 19.79
C SER A 85 -8.30 -4.53 21.13
N ASP A 86 -7.67 -3.35 21.16
CA ASP A 86 -7.52 -2.54 22.38
C ASP A 86 -8.89 -2.09 22.92
N ILE A 87 -9.77 -1.58 22.06
CA ILE A 87 -11.14 -1.19 22.45
C ILE A 87 -11.88 -2.39 23.05
N TYR A 88 -11.81 -3.55 22.40
CA TYR A 88 -12.46 -4.77 22.87
C TYR A 88 -11.85 -5.32 24.17
N THR A 89 -10.55 -5.13 24.38
CA THR A 89 -9.87 -5.50 25.63
C THR A 89 -10.32 -4.59 26.77
N ARG A 90 -10.45 -3.28 26.53
CA ARG A 90 -11.02 -2.32 27.50
C ARG A 90 -12.48 -2.65 27.80
N LEU A 91 -13.27 -2.98 26.79
CA LEU A 91 -14.64 -3.45 26.96
C LEU A 91 -14.71 -4.70 27.85
N LYS A 92 -13.87 -5.69 27.59
CA LYS A 92 -13.77 -6.91 28.41
C LYS A 92 -13.43 -6.59 29.87
N LEU A 93 -12.47 -5.69 30.10
CA LEU A 93 -12.11 -5.25 31.44
C LEU A 93 -13.29 -4.53 32.11
N ALA A 94 -13.97 -3.62 31.41
CA ALA A 94 -15.14 -2.91 31.91
C ALA A 94 -16.28 -3.86 32.27
N LEU A 95 -16.55 -4.88 31.43
CA LEU A 95 -17.56 -5.91 31.69
C LEU A 95 -17.22 -6.76 32.94
N ARG A 96 -15.95 -7.12 33.12
CA ARG A 96 -15.51 -7.83 34.32
C ARG A 96 -15.62 -6.96 35.57
N VAL A 97 -15.23 -5.69 35.50
CA VAL A 97 -15.35 -4.75 36.64
C VAL A 97 -16.81 -4.47 37.00
N LEU A 98 -17.72 -4.42 36.01
CA LEU A 98 -19.16 -4.26 36.22
C LEU A 98 -19.78 -5.38 37.08
N SER A 99 -19.22 -6.59 37.02
CA SER A 99 -19.62 -7.66 37.94
C SER A 99 -19.24 -7.39 39.40
N PHE A 100 -18.35 -6.41 39.67
CA PHE A 100 -17.80 -6.13 40.99
C PHE A 100 -17.97 -4.67 41.50
N ALA A 101 -18.07 -3.64 40.67
CA ALA A 101 -18.18 -2.24 41.11
C ALA A 101 -18.84 -1.29 40.08
N ASN A 102 -19.79 -0.48 40.55
CA ASN A 102 -20.52 0.55 39.80
C ASN A 102 -19.65 1.80 39.53
N ASN A 103 -18.75 1.77 38.56
CA ASN A 103 -18.04 2.97 38.09
C ASN A 103 -18.57 3.44 36.72
N PRO A 104 -19.45 4.45 36.67
CA PRO A 104 -20.18 4.81 35.44
C PRO A 104 -19.37 5.63 34.42
N LEU A 105 -18.19 6.16 34.79
CA LEU A 105 -17.41 7.06 33.92
C LEU A 105 -16.67 6.33 32.79
N ASP A 106 -16.21 5.10 33.03
CA ASP A 106 -15.42 4.32 32.05
C ASP A 106 -16.31 3.77 30.91
N TRP A 107 -17.57 3.49 31.24
CA TRP A 107 -18.52 2.85 30.34
C TRP A 107 -18.93 3.72 29.15
N LYS A 108 -19.17 5.01 29.38
CA LYS A 108 -19.54 5.95 28.31
C LYS A 108 -18.40 6.16 27.32
N ALA A 109 -17.16 6.16 27.81
CA ALA A 109 -15.98 6.28 26.95
C ALA A 109 -15.84 5.04 26.06
N VAL A 110 -15.94 3.83 26.63
CA VAL A 110 -15.91 2.58 25.85
C VAL A 110 -17.06 2.52 24.84
N ALA A 111 -18.27 2.89 25.25
CA ALA A 111 -19.43 2.94 24.35
C ALA A 111 -19.19 3.90 23.17
N HIS A 112 -18.64 5.08 23.45
CA HIS A 112 -18.28 6.05 22.42
C HIS A 112 -17.22 5.49 21.46
N ASP A 113 -16.13 4.90 21.99
CA ASP A 113 -15.05 4.34 21.19
C ASP A 113 -15.52 3.18 20.29
N LEU A 114 -16.44 2.34 20.78
CA LEU A 114 -17.07 1.28 19.98
C LEU A 114 -17.87 1.85 18.81
N LYS A 115 -18.71 2.88 19.04
CA LYS A 115 -19.46 3.57 17.98
C LYS A 115 -18.53 4.23 16.97
N GLN A 116 -17.51 4.93 17.46
CA GLN A 116 -16.54 5.61 16.62
C GLN A 116 -15.76 4.63 15.76
N SER A 117 -15.26 3.52 16.32
CA SER A 117 -14.52 2.51 15.56
C SER A 117 -15.38 1.87 14.46
N ALA A 118 -16.67 1.61 14.74
CA ALA A 118 -17.61 1.10 13.74
C ALA A 118 -17.84 2.10 12.60
N ALA A 119 -18.02 3.39 12.92
CA ALA A 119 -18.16 4.45 11.93
C ALA A 119 -16.89 4.55 11.05
N MET A 120 -15.70 4.60 11.66
CA MET A 120 -14.43 4.66 10.95
C MET A 120 -14.26 3.48 9.98
N LEU A 121 -14.57 2.25 10.41
CA LEU A 121 -14.43 1.07 9.54
C LEU A 121 -15.45 1.02 8.40
N ARG A 122 -16.63 1.63 8.55
CA ARG A 122 -17.61 1.77 7.45
C ARG A 122 -17.14 2.75 6.39
N GLU A 123 -16.47 3.83 6.80
CA GLU A 123 -16.00 4.88 5.89
C GLU A 123 -14.85 4.43 4.98
N ILE A 124 -14.06 3.43 5.39
CA ILE A 124 -12.94 2.93 4.57
C ILE A 124 -13.48 2.19 3.34
N PRO A 125 -13.29 2.69 2.11
CA PRO A 125 -13.81 2.00 0.94
C PRO A 125 -13.01 0.70 0.71
N VAL A 126 -13.70 -0.41 0.42
CA VAL A 126 -13.07 -1.72 0.17
C VAL A 126 -12.08 -1.65 -1.00
N THR A 127 -12.33 -0.76 -1.95
CA THR A 127 -11.47 -0.52 -3.12
C THR A 127 -10.16 0.19 -2.79
N ALA A 128 -10.01 0.79 -1.61
CA ALA A 128 -8.78 1.45 -1.20
C ALA A 128 -7.77 0.51 -0.54
N ILE A 129 -8.15 -0.74 -0.26
CA ILE A 129 -7.23 -1.73 0.32
C ILE A 129 -6.91 -2.81 -0.71
N SER A 130 -5.73 -3.42 -0.60
CA SER A 130 -5.34 -4.55 -1.44
C SER A 130 -6.29 -5.74 -1.25
N ASN A 131 -6.47 -6.53 -2.32
CA ASN A 131 -7.39 -7.68 -2.32
C ASN A 131 -7.13 -8.67 -1.18
N GLU A 132 -5.86 -8.85 -0.80
CA GLU A 132 -5.44 -9.72 0.29
C GLU A 132 -6.00 -9.25 1.65
N MET A 133 -6.20 -7.94 1.85
CA MET A 133 -6.65 -7.36 3.12
C MET A 133 -8.17 -7.28 3.25
N VAL A 134 -8.91 -7.48 2.15
CA VAL A 134 -10.37 -7.31 2.13
C VAL A 134 -11.05 -8.21 3.15
N HIS A 135 -10.62 -9.46 3.28
CA HIS A 135 -11.22 -10.41 4.22
C HIS A 135 -11.06 -9.95 5.68
N PHE A 136 -9.89 -9.39 6.04
CA PHE A 136 -9.64 -8.81 7.35
C PHE A 136 -10.52 -7.58 7.61
N LEU A 137 -10.63 -6.67 6.63
CA LEU A 137 -11.48 -5.48 6.77
C LEU A 137 -12.94 -5.86 6.97
N VAL A 138 -13.45 -6.83 6.21
CA VAL A 138 -14.82 -7.33 6.35
C VAL A 138 -15.03 -7.94 7.74
N GLY A 139 -14.10 -8.79 8.20
CA GLY A 139 -14.14 -9.36 9.53
C GLY A 139 -14.12 -8.30 10.64
N LEU A 140 -13.26 -7.28 10.52
CA LEU A 140 -13.21 -6.15 11.45
C LEU A 140 -14.53 -5.37 11.48
N ARG A 141 -15.19 -5.18 10.32
CA ARG A 141 -16.50 -4.52 10.28
C ARG A 141 -17.57 -5.30 11.01
N GLU A 142 -17.59 -6.61 10.87
CA GLU A 142 -18.54 -7.46 11.60
C GLU A 142 -18.32 -7.35 13.11
N VAL A 143 -17.06 -7.43 13.54
CA VAL A 143 -16.67 -7.23 14.95
C VAL A 143 -17.08 -5.84 15.42
N SER A 144 -16.75 -4.77 14.69
CA SER A 144 -17.10 -3.42 15.13
C SER A 144 -18.59 -3.11 15.07
N ASN A 145 -19.35 -3.68 14.13
CA ASN A 145 -20.81 -3.59 14.12
C ASN A 145 -21.42 -4.24 15.37
N TYR A 146 -20.88 -5.39 15.81
CA TYR A 146 -21.26 -5.97 17.09
C TYR A 146 -20.91 -5.04 18.25
N GLY A 147 -19.76 -4.38 18.20
CA GLY A 147 -19.34 -3.39 19.19
C GLY A 147 -20.29 -2.19 19.28
N GLU A 148 -20.73 -1.66 18.14
CA GLU A 148 -21.73 -0.59 18.10
C GLU A 148 -23.08 -1.05 18.67
N PHE A 149 -23.51 -2.28 18.36
CA PHE A 149 -24.68 -2.88 18.99
C PHE A 149 -24.54 -2.91 20.52
N LEU A 150 -23.39 -3.37 21.04
CA LEU A 150 -23.13 -3.37 22.47
C LEU A 150 -23.17 -1.95 23.05
N SER A 151 -22.58 -0.97 22.37
CA SER A 151 -22.65 0.45 22.74
C SER A 151 -24.09 0.97 22.83
N GLY A 152 -25.01 0.50 21.98
CA GLY A 152 -26.44 0.80 22.13
C GLY A 152 -27.05 0.22 23.41
N LEU A 153 -26.61 -0.98 23.83
CA LEU A 153 -27.00 -1.57 25.11
C LEU A 153 -26.39 -0.82 26.30
N MET A 154 -25.23 -0.18 26.10
CA MET A 154 -24.54 0.61 27.11
C MET A 154 -25.27 1.88 27.50
N ASP A 155 -26.07 2.45 26.60
CA ASP A 155 -26.82 3.68 26.82
C ASP A 155 -28.06 3.48 27.73
N TYR A 156 -28.43 2.23 28.05
CA TYR A 156 -29.54 1.95 28.96
C TYR A 156 -29.22 2.37 30.40
N PRO A 157 -30.21 2.82 31.18
CA PRO A 157 -30.00 3.32 32.54
C PRO A 157 -29.47 2.27 33.53
N ASN A 158 -29.69 0.98 33.27
CA ASN A 158 -29.13 -0.14 34.04
C ASN A 158 -28.49 -1.17 33.09
N PRO A 159 -27.29 -0.90 32.58
CA PRO A 159 -26.66 -1.77 31.57
C PRO A 159 -26.35 -3.15 32.15
N SER A 160 -26.00 -3.26 33.44
CA SER A 160 -25.68 -4.52 34.12
C SER A 160 -26.78 -5.59 34.07
N LEU A 161 -28.05 -5.20 33.89
CA LEU A 161 -29.16 -6.14 33.75
C LEU A 161 -29.30 -6.73 32.34
N VAL A 162 -28.62 -6.13 31.36
CA VAL A 162 -28.69 -6.52 29.94
C VAL A 162 -27.52 -7.41 29.55
N PHE A 163 -26.36 -7.28 30.20
CA PHE A 163 -25.18 -8.09 29.90
C PHE A 163 -25.30 -9.50 30.49
N SER A 164 -25.59 -10.48 29.63
CA SER A 164 -25.54 -11.90 29.96
C SER A 164 -24.12 -12.46 29.84
N LEU A 165 -23.88 -13.63 30.44
CA LEU A 165 -22.62 -14.39 30.27
C LEU A 165 -22.32 -14.65 28.78
N GLU A 166 -23.34 -14.88 27.96
CA GLU A 166 -23.19 -15.10 26.52
C GLU A 166 -22.58 -13.90 25.80
N ILE A 167 -22.90 -12.67 26.23
CA ILE A 167 -22.31 -11.45 25.66
C ILE A 167 -20.83 -11.35 26.03
N ILE A 168 -20.48 -11.68 27.27
CA ILE A 168 -19.08 -11.70 27.73
C ILE A 168 -18.28 -12.74 26.94
N ASP A 169 -18.82 -13.94 26.77
CA ASP A 169 -18.19 -15.01 25.98
C ASP A 169 -18.01 -14.59 24.51
N LYS A 170 -18.99 -13.88 23.95
CA LYS A 170 -18.90 -13.38 22.57
C LYS A 170 -17.85 -12.27 22.41
N VAL A 171 -17.73 -11.37 23.38
CA VAL A 171 -16.66 -10.36 23.43
C VAL A 171 -15.30 -11.03 23.51
N ASP A 172 -15.14 -12.04 24.37
CA ASP A 172 -13.91 -12.82 24.49
C ASP A 172 -13.55 -13.56 23.19
N ALA A 173 -14.54 -14.15 22.53
CA ALA A 173 -14.37 -14.79 21.22
C ALA A 173 -13.93 -13.79 20.15
N ASN A 174 -14.49 -12.57 20.13
CA ASN A 174 -14.11 -11.53 19.19
C ASN A 174 -12.68 -11.03 19.42
N VAL A 175 -12.27 -10.82 20.68
CA VAL A 175 -10.87 -10.48 21.03
C VAL A 175 -9.91 -11.55 20.52
N SER A 176 -10.20 -12.83 20.79
CA SER A 176 -9.37 -13.94 20.33
C SER A 176 -9.33 -14.06 18.81
N LEU A 177 -10.46 -13.80 18.13
CA LEU A 177 -10.53 -13.81 16.67
C LEU A 177 -9.65 -12.72 16.06
N VAL A 178 -9.75 -11.48 16.56
CA VAL A 178 -8.90 -10.37 16.08
C VAL A 178 -7.42 -10.66 16.35
N GLY A 179 -7.09 -11.22 17.52
CA GLY A 179 -5.72 -11.64 17.84
C GLY A 179 -5.15 -12.66 16.83
N ARG A 180 -5.94 -13.66 16.43
CA ARG A 180 -5.53 -14.60 15.37
C ARG A 180 -5.34 -13.94 14.02
N TRP A 181 -6.20 -13.00 13.65
CA TRP A 181 -6.02 -12.25 12.41
C TRP A 181 -4.76 -11.39 12.40
N VAL A 182 -4.36 -10.85 13.55
CA VAL A 182 -3.06 -10.15 13.68
C VAL A 182 -1.90 -11.10 13.39
N GLU A 183 -1.92 -12.30 13.96
CA GLU A 183 -0.89 -13.32 13.68
C GLU A 183 -0.88 -13.74 12.20
N GLU A 184 -2.05 -13.94 11.60
CA GLU A 184 -2.17 -14.26 10.16
C GLU A 184 -1.61 -13.13 9.28
N LEU A 185 -1.85 -11.88 9.66
CA LEU A 185 -1.36 -10.70 8.95
C LEU A 185 0.16 -10.57 9.05
N GLU A 186 0.75 -10.86 10.22
CA GLU A 186 2.21 -10.92 10.40
C GLU A 186 2.85 -12.02 9.55
N LEU A 187 2.21 -13.19 9.44
CA LEU A 187 2.68 -14.27 8.56
C LEU A 187 2.67 -13.83 7.09
N LEU A 188 1.63 -13.11 6.67
CA LEU A 188 1.51 -12.58 5.32
C LEU A 188 2.58 -11.52 5.02
N GLU A 189 2.81 -10.57 5.93
CA GLU A 189 3.87 -9.57 5.80
C GLU A 189 5.25 -10.22 5.64
N ASN A 190 5.53 -11.23 6.47
CA ASN A 190 6.77 -12.00 6.43
C ASN A 190 6.92 -12.79 5.12
N SER A 191 5.81 -13.24 4.51
CA SER A 191 5.84 -13.95 3.23
C SER A 191 6.19 -13.00 2.08
N ILE A 192 5.59 -11.80 2.04
CA ILE A 192 5.82 -10.77 1.02
C ILE A 192 7.25 -10.24 1.13
N THR A 193 7.71 -9.97 2.35
CA THR A 193 9.08 -9.49 2.59
C THR A 193 10.13 -10.52 2.17
N ARG A 194 9.87 -11.82 2.40
CA ARG A 194 10.74 -12.91 1.95
C ARG A 194 10.78 -13.04 0.43
N LEU A 195 9.62 -12.99 -0.23
CA LEU A 195 9.50 -12.99 -1.70
C LEU A 195 10.31 -11.84 -2.32
N ASN A 196 10.18 -10.63 -1.77
CA ASN A 196 10.93 -9.48 -2.24
C ASN A 196 12.44 -9.67 -2.11
N ARG A 197 12.92 -10.21 -0.98
CA ARG A 197 14.36 -10.51 -0.79
C ARG A 197 14.87 -11.58 -1.74
N SER A 198 14.08 -12.60 -2.06
CA SER A 198 14.48 -13.65 -3.01
C SER A 198 14.53 -13.16 -4.46
N CYS A 199 13.68 -12.20 -4.83
CA CYS A 199 13.67 -11.62 -6.19
C CYS A 199 14.70 -10.50 -6.38
N GLY A 200 15.12 -9.83 -5.31
CA GLY A 200 16.11 -8.73 -5.34
C GLY A 200 17.58 -9.16 -5.43
N LEU A 201 17.89 -10.45 -5.60
CA LEU A 201 19.25 -10.98 -5.81
C LEU A 201 19.51 -11.18 -7.31
N HIS A 202 19.56 -10.10 -8.10
CA HIS A 202 20.12 -10.10 -9.46
C HIS A 202 20.66 -8.72 -9.86
#